data_AF-A0A831KEF5-F1
#
_entry.id   AF-A0A831KEF5-F1
#
_cell.length_a   1.000
_cell.length_b   1.000
_cell.length_c   1.000
_cell.angle_alpha   90.00
_cell.angle_beta   90.00
_cell.angle_gamma   90.00
#
_symmetry.space_group_name_H-M   'P 1'
#
loop_
_entity.id
_entity.type
_entity.pdbx_description
1 polymer ?
#
loop_
_entity_poly.entity_id
_entity_poly.type
_entity_poly.pdbx_seq_one_letter_code
_entity_poly.pdbx_strand_id
1 'polypeptide(L)'
;DERFIRRYIYALYLQGLDEIIIRDKNINTRMLSRISDIVKNLIGMEIIDASDGIVILKCLAGTDFDVFGVVKRMTQIIRSMLATLIEALVKNDNEILREIKNLEEDSDRLYLLAVRQEHKLIREYSSPSRWNELRLILGIRTVAKLLEEISDCLDSFSNYLIELHKEKKGLDALKFYIQKLEKSFEMVSDAYFNSNVKLSEDSIRMFEELENKILKNIGGSVHYRLALESVLSACRHMKSIGEVSFNKAVRESLQKL
;
A
#
# COMPACT_ATOMS: atom_id res chain seq x y z
N ASP A 1 -2.10 -28.47 5.63
CA ASP A 1 -2.71 -27.65 4.55
C ASP A 1 -1.78 -26.48 4.25
N GLU A 2 -1.42 -26.27 2.98
CA GLU A 2 -0.50 -25.22 2.54
C GLU A 2 -1.07 -23.82 2.74
N ARG A 3 -2.37 -23.65 2.51
CA ARG A 3 -3.05 -22.36 2.72
C ARG A 3 -3.07 -21.97 4.19
N PHE A 4 -3.24 -22.95 5.07
CA PHE A 4 -3.16 -22.74 6.51
C PHE A 4 -1.77 -22.27 6.94
N ILE A 5 -0.70 -22.96 6.54
CA ILE A 5 0.69 -22.59 6.93
C ILE A 5 1.02 -21.17 6.49
N ARG A 6 0.67 -20.79 5.25
CA ARG A 6 0.85 -19.41 4.76
C ARG A 6 0.14 -18.40 5.65
N ARG A 7 -1.17 -18.59 5.89
CA ARG A 7 -1.97 -17.69 6.73
C ARG A 7 -1.43 -17.61 8.16
N TYR A 8 -0.97 -18.73 8.71
CA TYR A 8 -0.46 -18.81 10.07
C TYR A 8 0.87 -18.06 10.23
N ILE A 9 1.82 -18.26 9.31
CA ILE A 9 3.11 -17.54 9.32
C ILE A 9 2.90 -16.04 9.12
N TYR A 10 2.02 -15.62 8.20
CA TYR A 10 1.66 -14.22 8.03
C TYR A 10 1.06 -13.66 9.33
N ALA A 11 0.10 -14.35 9.96
CA ALA A 11 -0.51 -13.91 11.21
C ALA A 11 0.52 -13.74 12.34
N LEU A 12 1.48 -14.67 12.46
CA LEU A 12 2.59 -14.59 13.42
C LEU A 12 3.55 -13.43 13.10
N TYR A 13 3.87 -13.20 11.82
CA TYR A 13 4.66 -12.05 11.38
C TYR A 13 4.02 -10.74 11.80
N LEU A 14 2.71 -10.60 11.58
CA LEU A 14 1.96 -9.40 11.95
C LEU A 14 1.96 -9.16 13.46
N GLN A 15 2.08 -10.19 14.30
CA GLN A 15 2.18 -9.99 15.76
C GLN A 15 3.46 -9.26 16.19
N GLY A 16 4.40 -8.93 15.30
CA GLY A 16 5.60 -8.19 15.69
C GLY A 16 6.58 -9.00 16.53
N LEU A 17 6.49 -10.33 16.54
CA LEU A 17 7.42 -11.22 17.26
C LEU A 17 8.77 -11.26 16.55
N ASP A 18 9.87 -11.01 17.26
CA ASP A 18 11.22 -11.02 16.67
C ASP A 18 11.73 -12.41 16.33
N GLU A 19 11.28 -13.41 17.07
CA GLU A 19 11.60 -14.81 16.87
C GLU A 19 10.33 -15.67 16.93
N ILE A 20 10.20 -16.62 16.02
CA ILE A 20 9.10 -17.58 15.94
C ILE A 20 9.71 -18.97 15.83
N ILE A 21 9.40 -19.85 16.79
CA ILE A 21 9.85 -21.24 16.79
C ILE A 21 8.66 -22.13 16.44
N ILE A 22 8.74 -22.80 15.29
CA ILE A 22 7.74 -23.76 14.83
C ILE A 22 8.28 -25.17 15.09
N ARG A 23 7.51 -25.99 15.82
CA ARG A 23 7.88 -27.39 16.11
C ARG A 23 6.79 -28.32 15.60
N ASP A 24 7.12 -29.18 14.66
CA ASP A 24 6.23 -30.23 14.17
C ASP A 24 7.05 -31.39 13.61
N LYS A 25 6.72 -32.62 14.04
CA LYS A 25 7.41 -33.85 13.61
C LYS A 25 7.29 -34.10 12.10
N ASN A 26 6.35 -33.44 11.43
CA ASN A 26 6.10 -33.55 10.00
C ASN A 26 6.85 -32.51 9.16
N ILE A 27 7.67 -31.65 9.77
CA ILE A 27 8.53 -30.71 9.02
C ILE A 27 9.60 -31.52 8.29
N ASN A 28 9.36 -31.71 7.00
CA ASN A 28 10.29 -32.33 6.05
C ASN A 28 10.80 -31.28 5.05
N THR A 29 11.70 -31.67 4.15
CA THR A 29 12.29 -30.79 3.14
C THR A 29 11.25 -30.06 2.29
N ARG A 30 10.13 -30.71 1.96
CA ARG A 30 9.04 -30.10 1.20
C ARG A 30 8.33 -29.00 2.00
N MET A 31 8.08 -29.24 3.29
CA MET A 31 7.50 -28.23 4.17
C MET A 31 8.48 -27.06 4.39
N LEU A 32 9.78 -27.35 4.55
CA LEU A 32 10.80 -26.32 4.70
C LEU A 32 10.90 -25.43 3.45
N SER A 33 10.88 -26.00 2.25
CA SER A 33 10.84 -25.22 0.99
C SER A 33 9.63 -24.29 0.95
N ARG A 34 8.45 -24.78 1.36
CA ARG A 34 7.24 -23.95 1.41
C ARG A 34 7.35 -22.83 2.43
N ILE A 35 7.88 -23.11 3.62
CA ILE A 35 8.14 -22.08 4.63
C ILE A 35 9.10 -21.04 4.06
N SER A 36 10.15 -21.45 3.34
CA SER A 36 11.09 -20.53 2.68
C SER A 36 10.39 -19.63 1.67
N ASP A 37 9.52 -20.15 0.80
CA ASP A 37 8.81 -19.35 -0.18
C ASP A 37 7.82 -18.35 0.46
N ILE A 38 7.19 -18.74 1.58
CA ILE A 38 6.35 -17.83 2.37
C ILE A 38 7.19 -16.72 3.00
N VAL A 39 8.34 -17.07 3.59
CA VAL A 39 9.23 -16.16 4.32
C VAL A 39 9.83 -15.09 3.40
N LYS A 40 10.18 -15.42 2.15
CA LYS A 40 10.72 -14.44 1.16
C LYS A 40 9.78 -13.24 0.92
N ASN A 41 8.48 -13.45 1.10
CA ASN A 41 7.46 -12.40 0.95
C ASN A 41 7.31 -11.51 2.21
N LEU A 42 8.03 -11.79 3.30
CA LEU A 42 7.91 -11.05 4.55
C LEU A 42 9.20 -10.25 4.81
N ILE A 43 9.11 -8.92 4.74
CA ILE A 43 10.29 -8.05 4.82
C ILE A 43 11.04 -8.31 6.14
N GLY A 44 12.31 -8.68 5.99
CA GLY A 44 13.26 -8.94 7.06
C GLY A 44 13.05 -10.24 7.81
N MET A 45 12.08 -11.09 7.46
CA MET A 45 11.95 -12.41 8.08
C MET A 45 12.91 -13.40 7.41
N GLU A 46 13.68 -14.13 8.20
CA GLU A 46 14.68 -15.09 7.73
C GLU A 46 14.57 -16.41 8.48
N ILE A 47 14.90 -17.53 7.82
CA ILE A 47 15.07 -18.83 8.47
C ILE A 47 16.50 -18.89 9.01
N ILE A 48 16.67 -18.92 10.33
CA ILE A 48 18.00 -18.95 10.96
C ILE A 48 18.44 -20.38 11.29
N ASP A 49 17.48 -21.25 11.61
CA ASP A 49 17.75 -22.67 11.86
C ASP A 49 16.57 -23.53 11.39
N ALA A 50 16.89 -24.73 10.92
CA ALA A 50 15.94 -25.74 10.50
C ALA A 50 16.52 -27.14 10.72
N SER A 51 16.20 -27.75 11.86
CA SER A 51 16.72 -29.06 12.27
C SER A 51 15.69 -29.86 13.07
N ASP A 52 15.70 -31.19 12.97
CA ASP A 52 14.94 -32.12 13.81
C ASP A 52 13.44 -31.79 14.04
N GLY A 53 12.73 -31.38 12.98
CA GLY A 53 11.31 -31.01 13.08
C GLY A 53 11.06 -29.63 13.70
N ILE A 54 12.08 -28.79 13.77
CA ILE A 54 12.06 -27.42 14.29
C ILE A 54 12.47 -26.46 13.18
N VAL A 55 11.77 -25.33 13.07
CA VAL A 55 12.17 -24.18 12.24
C VAL A 55 12.15 -22.93 13.10
N ILE A 56 13.26 -22.19 13.08
CA ILE A 56 13.41 -20.90 13.76
C ILE A 56 13.39 -19.78 12.71
N LEU A 57 12.36 -18.95 12.78
CA LEU A 57 12.22 -17.75 11.97
C LEU A 57 12.61 -16.53 12.82
N LYS A 58 13.43 -15.65 12.27
CA LYS A 58 13.85 -14.41 12.93
C LYS A 58 13.65 -13.20 12.04
N CYS A 59 13.11 -12.14 12.60
CA CYS A 59 12.99 -10.86 11.91
C CYS A 59 14.24 -10.02 12.14
N LEU A 60 15.00 -9.78 11.07
CA LEU A 60 16.20 -8.95 11.00
C LEU A 60 15.94 -7.53 10.47
N ALA A 61 14.68 -7.17 10.19
CA ALA A 61 14.33 -5.78 9.88
C ALA A 61 14.74 -4.88 11.06
N GLY A 62 15.69 -3.97 10.80
CA GLY A 62 16.22 -3.07 11.82
C GLY A 62 15.16 -2.13 12.41
N THR A 63 15.47 -1.56 13.57
CA THR A 63 14.66 -0.49 14.21
C THR A 63 14.58 0.78 13.37
N ASP A 64 15.45 0.92 12.36
CA ASP A 64 15.54 2.09 11.47
C ASP A 64 14.35 2.22 10.50
N PHE A 65 13.48 1.20 10.40
CA PHE A 65 12.19 1.31 9.75
C PHE A 65 11.14 1.79 10.75
N ASP A 66 11.11 3.09 11.02
CA ASP A 66 9.94 3.69 11.64
C ASP A 66 8.71 3.54 10.71
N VAL A 67 7.51 3.43 11.29
CA VAL A 67 6.28 3.21 10.51
C VAL A 67 6.07 4.33 9.47
N PHE A 68 6.56 5.53 9.78
CA PHE A 68 6.49 6.69 8.89
C PHE A 68 7.37 6.53 7.64
N GLY A 69 8.59 5.99 7.79
CA GLY A 69 9.49 5.67 6.69
C GLY A 69 8.92 4.60 5.77
N VAL A 70 8.19 3.61 6.32
CA VAL A 70 7.45 2.63 5.51
C VAL A 70 6.39 3.32 4.66
N VAL A 71 5.55 4.16 5.27
CA VAL A 71 4.52 4.92 4.52
C VAL A 71 5.15 5.82 3.46
N LYS A 72 6.28 6.47 3.74
CA LYS A 72 7.00 7.29 2.74
C LYS A 72 7.46 6.46 1.54
N ARG A 73 7.95 5.24 1.75
CA ARG A 73 8.31 4.32 0.66
C ARG A 73 7.09 3.86 -0.14
N MET A 74 6.00 3.53 0.54
CA MET A 74 4.74 3.19 -0.15
C MET A 74 4.24 4.36 -1.02
N THR A 75 4.33 5.61 -0.54
CA THR A 75 4.04 6.79 -1.37
C THR A 75 4.93 6.89 -2.61
N GLN A 76 6.23 6.59 -2.48
CA GLN A 76 7.16 6.57 -3.63
C GLN A 76 6.80 5.48 -4.64
N ILE A 77 6.34 4.30 -4.18
CA ILE A 77 5.83 3.24 -5.05
C ILE A 77 4.62 3.75 -5.84
N ILE A 78 3.62 4.33 -5.17
CA ILE A 78 2.42 4.84 -5.87
C ILE A 78 2.78 5.94 -6.89
N ARG A 79 3.71 6.85 -6.56
CA ARG A 79 4.23 7.85 -7.51
C ARG A 79 4.86 7.18 -8.74
N SER A 80 5.64 6.12 -8.52
CA SER A 80 6.27 5.36 -9.61
C SER A 80 5.21 4.66 -10.47
N MET A 81 4.23 3.99 -9.86
CA MET A 81 3.13 3.35 -10.60
C MET A 81 2.35 4.34 -11.46
N LEU A 82 2.02 5.52 -10.92
CA LEU A 82 1.32 6.56 -11.68
C LEU A 82 2.15 7.08 -12.86
N ALA A 83 3.45 7.32 -12.65
CA ALA A 83 4.36 7.73 -13.72
C ALA A 83 4.46 6.66 -14.83
N THR A 84 4.64 5.39 -14.44
CA THR A 84 4.68 4.23 -15.35
C THR A 84 3.38 4.11 -16.16
N LEU A 85 2.22 4.30 -15.54
CA LEU A 85 0.91 4.29 -16.23
C LEU A 85 0.78 5.45 -17.24
N ILE A 86 1.22 6.66 -16.87
CA ILE A 86 1.23 7.82 -17.78
C ILE A 86 2.14 7.54 -18.98
N GLU A 87 3.33 6.99 -18.73
CA GLU A 87 4.29 6.63 -19.77
C GLU A 87 3.71 5.58 -20.74
N ALA A 88 3.10 4.51 -20.20
CA ALA A 88 2.45 3.49 -21.00
C ALA A 88 1.31 4.05 -21.85
N LEU A 89 0.50 4.97 -21.31
CA LEU A 89 -0.57 5.67 -22.04
C LEU A 89 -0.05 6.61 -23.14
N VAL A 90 1.15 7.19 -22.97
CA VAL A 90 1.78 8.07 -23.96
C VAL A 90 2.44 7.26 -25.08
N LYS A 91 3.18 6.21 -24.72
CA LYS A 91 3.97 5.40 -25.65
C LYS A 91 3.18 4.25 -26.28
N ASN A 92 2.00 3.93 -25.73
CA ASN A 92 1.20 2.75 -26.08
C ASN A 92 2.04 1.46 -26.00
N ASP A 93 2.85 1.36 -24.94
CA ASP A 93 3.80 0.27 -24.70
C ASP A 93 3.35 -0.57 -23.50
N ASN A 94 2.99 -1.83 -23.78
CA ASN A 94 2.53 -2.80 -22.79
C ASN A 94 3.66 -3.43 -21.98
N GLU A 95 4.90 -3.42 -22.46
CA GLU A 95 6.02 -4.04 -21.75
C GLU A 95 6.31 -3.29 -20.45
N ILE A 96 6.17 -1.96 -20.48
CA ILE A 96 6.30 -1.07 -19.32
C ILE A 96 5.29 -1.41 -18.21
N LEU A 97 4.08 -1.87 -18.58
CA LEU A 97 3.03 -2.20 -17.61
C LEU A 97 3.35 -3.42 -16.76
N ARG A 98 4.31 -4.28 -17.17
CA ARG A 98 4.72 -5.44 -16.36
C ARG A 98 5.39 -5.04 -15.04
N GLU A 99 5.96 -3.83 -14.97
CA GLU A 99 6.59 -3.32 -13.76
C GLU A 99 5.56 -2.99 -12.67
N ILE A 100 4.32 -2.67 -13.04
CA ILE A 100 3.25 -2.33 -12.11
C ILE A 100 2.98 -3.48 -11.13
N LYS A 101 3.01 -4.73 -11.61
CA LYS A 101 2.76 -5.89 -10.76
C LYS A 101 3.83 -6.05 -9.68
N ASN A 102 5.10 -5.87 -10.03
CA ASN A 102 6.19 -5.95 -9.06
C ASN A 102 6.09 -4.82 -8.01
N LEU A 103 5.66 -3.62 -8.43
CA LEU A 103 5.45 -2.48 -7.54
C LEU A 103 4.27 -2.70 -6.58
N GLU A 104 3.18 -3.33 -7.03
CA GLU A 104 2.08 -3.75 -6.17
C GLU A 104 2.55 -4.80 -5.14
N GLU A 105 3.31 -5.82 -5.57
CA GLU A 105 3.84 -6.84 -4.66
C GLU A 105 4.77 -6.23 -3.61
N ASP A 106 5.57 -5.21 -3.97
CA ASP A 106 6.39 -4.48 -3.01
C ASP A 106 5.56 -3.61 -2.05
N SER A 107 4.45 -3.02 -2.53
CA SER A 107 3.50 -2.27 -1.70
C SER A 107 2.84 -3.16 -0.65
N ASP A 108 2.39 -4.35 -1.04
CA ASP A 108 1.83 -5.38 -0.16
C ASP A 108 2.80 -5.74 0.96
N ARG A 109 4.05 -6.02 0.59
CA ARG A 109 5.11 -6.40 1.54
C ARG A 109 5.40 -5.27 2.53
N LEU A 110 5.39 -4.02 2.07
CA LEU A 110 5.54 -2.84 2.93
C LEU A 110 4.33 -2.63 3.84
N TYR A 111 3.11 -2.89 3.38
CA TYR A 111 1.92 -2.82 4.24
C TYR A 111 2.03 -3.83 5.40
N LEU A 112 2.41 -5.08 5.13
CA LEU A 112 2.62 -6.08 6.17
C LEU A 112 3.67 -5.63 7.19
N LEU A 113 4.76 -5.01 6.72
CA LEU A 113 5.79 -4.44 7.60
C LEU A 113 5.23 -3.28 8.44
N ALA A 114 4.42 -2.38 7.87
CA ALA A 114 3.79 -1.28 8.60
C ALA A 114 2.92 -1.80 9.76
N VAL A 115 2.07 -2.81 9.50
CA VAL A 115 1.24 -3.46 10.52
C VAL A 115 2.10 -4.10 11.62
N ARG A 116 3.17 -4.81 11.21
CA ARG A 116 4.08 -5.45 12.15
C ARG A 116 4.73 -4.42 13.10
N GLN A 117 5.20 -3.30 12.55
CA GLN A 117 5.85 -2.25 13.35
C GLN A 117 4.85 -1.54 14.26
N GLU A 118 3.63 -1.29 13.79
CA GLU A 118 2.55 -0.80 14.65
C GLU A 118 2.31 -1.72 15.85
N HIS A 119 2.14 -3.03 15.64
CA HIS A 119 1.90 -3.96 16.75
C HIS A 119 3.05 -3.99 17.76
N LYS A 120 4.31 -3.79 17.31
CA LYS A 120 5.44 -3.60 18.22
C LYS A 120 5.29 -2.33 19.05
N LEU A 121 5.03 -1.20 18.40
CA LEU A 121 4.90 0.10 19.07
C LEU A 121 3.73 0.12 20.05
N ILE A 122 2.58 -0.46 19.71
CA ILE A 122 1.43 -0.52 20.61
C ILE A 122 1.78 -1.27 21.90
N ARG A 123 2.50 -2.40 21.81
CA ARG A 123 2.93 -3.14 23.01
C ARG A 123 3.90 -2.33 23.86
N GLU A 124 4.81 -1.60 23.24
CA GLU A 124 5.73 -0.73 23.98
C GLU A 124 5.01 0.48 24.60
N TYR A 125 3.99 1.01 23.93
CA TYR A 125 3.30 2.25 24.28
C TYR A 125 2.05 2.02 25.14
N SER A 126 1.97 0.89 25.84
CA SER A 126 0.86 0.49 26.73
C SER A 126 0.54 1.44 27.90
N SER A 127 1.17 2.61 27.98
CA SER A 127 0.98 3.62 29.02
C SER A 127 -0.03 4.71 28.58
N PRO A 128 -0.96 5.12 29.46
CA PRO A 128 -1.87 6.25 29.21
C PRO A 128 -1.15 7.57 28.85
N SER A 129 0.11 7.74 29.27
CA SER A 129 0.91 8.92 28.94
C SER A 129 1.31 9.03 27.47
N ARG A 130 1.22 7.94 26.68
CA ARG A 130 1.59 7.88 25.25
C ARG A 130 0.38 7.88 24.30
N TRP A 131 -0.74 8.46 24.75
CA TRP A 131 -2.00 8.49 24.01
C TRP A 131 -1.91 9.22 22.66
N ASN A 132 -1.08 10.27 22.55
CA ASN A 132 -0.89 11.00 21.30
C ASN A 132 -0.16 10.14 20.26
N GLU A 133 0.86 9.43 20.68
CA GLU A 133 1.70 8.53 19.89
C GLU A 133 0.87 7.34 19.38
N LEU A 134 0.06 6.73 20.25
CA LEU A 134 -0.87 5.66 19.86
C LEU A 134 -1.86 6.13 18.78
N ARG A 135 -2.45 7.32 18.93
CA ARG A 135 -3.35 7.88 17.91
C ARG A 135 -2.65 8.19 16.59
N LEU A 136 -1.39 8.64 16.64
CA LEU A 136 -0.60 8.88 15.44
C LEU A 136 -0.34 7.55 14.70
N ILE A 137 0.06 6.50 15.42
CA ILE A 137 0.30 5.17 14.85
C ILE A 137 -0.94 4.62 14.14
N LEU A 138 -2.12 4.72 14.77
CA LEU A 138 -3.39 4.29 14.14
C LEU A 138 -3.67 5.05 12.84
N GLY A 139 -3.40 6.36 12.81
CA GLY A 139 -3.53 7.16 11.59
C GLY A 139 -2.54 6.72 10.49
N ILE A 140 -1.30 6.39 10.87
CA ILE A 140 -0.29 5.88 9.95
C ILE A 140 -0.70 4.51 9.39
N ARG A 141 -1.24 3.60 10.22
CA ARG A 141 -1.79 2.32 9.77
C ARG A 141 -2.88 2.51 8.72
N THR A 142 -3.82 3.41 8.97
CA THR A 142 -4.91 3.71 8.02
C THR A 142 -4.36 4.19 6.68
N VAL A 143 -3.38 5.10 6.68
CA VAL A 143 -2.73 5.56 5.44
C VAL A 143 -1.98 4.43 4.75
N ALA A 144 -1.25 3.58 5.48
CA ALA A 144 -0.58 2.42 4.90
C ALA A 144 -1.56 1.48 4.19
N LYS A 145 -2.72 1.19 4.81
CA LYS A 145 -3.75 0.37 4.16
C LYS A 145 -4.33 1.05 2.93
N LEU A 146 -4.62 2.35 2.99
CA LEU A 146 -5.12 3.08 1.83
C LEU A 146 -4.11 3.10 0.67
N LEU A 147 -2.81 3.19 0.96
CA LEU A 147 -1.76 3.13 -0.07
C LEU A 147 -1.68 1.75 -0.74
N GLU A 148 -1.86 0.66 0.02
CA GLU A 148 -1.94 -0.69 -0.56
C GLU A 148 -3.20 -0.87 -1.43
N GLU A 149 -4.36 -0.39 -0.98
CA GLU A 149 -5.60 -0.44 -1.80
C GLU A 149 -5.46 0.41 -3.07
N ILE A 150 -4.70 1.52 -3.01
CA ILE A 150 -4.37 2.32 -4.20
C ILE A 150 -3.47 1.52 -5.15
N SER A 151 -2.43 0.82 -4.67
CA SER A 151 -1.60 0.00 -5.56
C SER A 151 -2.42 -1.08 -6.25
N ASP A 152 -3.33 -1.76 -5.56
CA ASP A 152 -4.22 -2.78 -6.14
C ASP A 152 -5.12 -2.21 -7.23
N CYS A 153 -5.65 -1.00 -7.00
CA CYS A 153 -6.44 -0.28 -8.00
C CYS A 153 -5.60 0.06 -9.24
N LEU A 154 -4.35 0.50 -9.06
CA LEU A 154 -3.45 0.83 -10.17
C LEU A 154 -2.98 -0.41 -10.94
N ASP A 155 -2.74 -1.55 -10.26
CA ASP A 155 -2.48 -2.83 -10.91
C ASP A 155 -3.67 -3.31 -11.73
N SER A 156 -4.88 -3.26 -11.15
CA SER A 156 -6.12 -3.57 -11.85
C SER A 156 -6.31 -2.69 -13.09
N PHE A 157 -6.07 -1.38 -12.96
CA PHE A 157 -6.11 -0.45 -14.09
C PHE A 157 -5.10 -0.84 -15.18
N SER A 158 -3.87 -1.20 -14.81
CA SER A 158 -2.83 -1.61 -15.76
C SER A 158 -3.25 -2.84 -16.58
N ASN A 159 -3.90 -3.81 -15.95
CA ASN A 159 -4.40 -5.01 -16.61
C ASN A 159 -5.51 -4.67 -17.62
N TYR A 160 -6.43 -3.76 -17.29
CA TYR A 160 -7.45 -3.30 -18.23
C TYR A 160 -6.88 -2.44 -19.34
N LEU A 161 -5.83 -1.66 -19.06
CA LEU A 161 -5.14 -0.85 -20.06
C LEU A 161 -4.48 -1.72 -21.14
N ILE A 162 -3.88 -2.86 -20.77
CA ILE A 162 -3.33 -3.84 -21.73
C ILE A 162 -4.40 -4.29 -22.73
N GLU A 163 -5.62 -4.60 -22.25
CA GLU A 163 -6.73 -4.99 -23.13
C GLU A 163 -7.20 -3.82 -24.00
N LEU A 164 -7.27 -2.61 -23.45
CA LEU A 164 -7.66 -1.40 -24.22
C LEU A 164 -6.66 -1.01 -25.30
N HIS A 165 -5.35 -1.22 -25.08
CA HIS A 165 -4.33 -1.05 -26.10
C HIS A 165 -4.55 -1.99 -27.31
N LYS A 166 -5.06 -3.20 -27.09
CA LYS A 166 -5.45 -4.12 -28.17
C LYS A 166 -6.67 -3.60 -28.93
N GLU A 167 -7.62 -2.96 -28.23
CA GLU A 167 -8.83 -2.37 -28.81
C GLU A 167 -8.59 -1.03 -29.53
N LYS A 168 -7.49 -0.32 -29.23
CA LYS A 168 -7.14 1.03 -29.71
C LYS A 168 -8.25 2.07 -29.46
N LYS A 169 -8.88 2.06 -28.28
CA LYS A 169 -10.01 2.94 -27.92
C LYS A 169 -9.82 3.61 -26.56
N GLY A 170 -10.26 4.87 -26.46
CA GLY A 170 -10.51 5.55 -25.18
C GLY A 170 -9.28 6.03 -24.38
N LEU A 171 -8.08 5.98 -24.95
CA LEU A 171 -6.83 6.23 -24.21
C LEU A 171 -6.66 7.68 -23.75
N ASP A 172 -7.08 8.67 -24.54
CA ASP A 172 -6.88 10.10 -24.20
C ASP A 172 -7.62 10.52 -22.93
N ALA A 173 -8.85 10.02 -22.74
CA ALA A 173 -9.63 10.30 -21.55
C ALA A 173 -9.00 9.64 -20.31
N LEU A 174 -8.53 8.39 -20.42
CA LEU A 174 -7.85 7.69 -19.33
C LEU A 174 -6.55 8.39 -18.95
N LYS A 175 -5.77 8.83 -19.95
CA LYS A 175 -4.58 9.64 -19.73
C LYS A 175 -4.88 10.92 -18.96
N PHE A 176 -5.94 11.65 -19.33
CA PHE A 176 -6.37 12.82 -18.58
C PHE A 176 -6.68 12.48 -17.11
N TYR A 177 -7.39 11.38 -16.85
CA TYR A 177 -7.74 10.99 -15.48
C TYR A 177 -6.53 10.57 -14.65
N ILE A 178 -5.62 9.76 -15.20
CA ILE A 178 -4.40 9.35 -14.50
C ILE A 178 -3.48 10.55 -14.22
N GLN A 179 -3.32 11.49 -15.16
CA GLN A 179 -2.54 12.72 -14.93
C GLN A 179 -3.16 13.61 -13.85
N LYS A 180 -4.48 13.67 -13.75
CA LYS A 180 -5.16 14.39 -12.67
C LYS A 180 -4.99 13.67 -11.33
N LEU A 181 -5.11 12.35 -11.33
CA LEU A 181 -4.91 11.52 -10.15
C LEU A 181 -3.49 11.68 -9.60
N GLU A 182 -2.47 11.67 -10.47
CA GLU A 182 -1.07 11.87 -10.12
C GLU A 182 -0.81 13.23 -9.46
N LYS A 183 -1.23 14.32 -10.11
CA LYS A 183 -1.11 15.66 -9.51
C LYS A 183 -1.82 15.78 -8.16
N SER A 184 -3.03 15.24 -8.03
CA SER A 184 -3.75 15.26 -6.75
C SER A 184 -3.07 14.40 -5.69
N PHE A 185 -2.45 13.28 -6.10
CA PHE A 185 -1.71 12.40 -5.21
C PHE A 185 -0.42 13.06 -4.67
N GLU A 186 0.30 13.80 -5.52
CA GLU A 186 1.45 14.59 -5.06
C GLU A 186 1.03 15.59 -3.99
N MET A 187 -0.05 16.32 -4.24
CA MET A 187 -0.59 17.33 -3.33
C MET A 187 -1.00 16.76 -1.97
N VAL A 188 -1.75 15.65 -1.95
CA VAL A 188 -2.19 15.01 -0.69
C VAL A 188 -1.01 14.39 0.06
N SER A 189 -0.02 13.85 -0.65
CA SER A 189 1.21 13.34 -0.05
C SER A 189 1.97 14.46 0.67
N ASP A 190 2.17 15.58 -0.02
CA ASP A 190 2.86 16.75 0.55
C ASP A 190 2.06 17.33 1.72
N ALA A 191 0.73 17.32 1.66
CA ALA A 191 -0.13 17.75 2.77
C ALA A 191 0.06 16.87 4.01
N TYR A 192 0.08 15.56 3.82
CA TYR A 192 0.20 14.57 4.89
C TYR A 192 1.56 14.64 5.60
N PHE A 193 2.65 14.68 4.83
CA PHE A 193 4.01 14.70 5.37
C PHE A 193 4.37 16.04 6.04
N ASN A 194 3.77 17.16 5.59
CA ASN A 194 4.04 18.49 6.14
C ASN A 194 2.96 19.00 7.11
N SER A 195 1.94 18.19 7.40
CA SER A 195 0.82 18.57 8.28
C SER A 195 0.14 19.88 7.87
N ASN A 196 -0.11 20.04 6.57
CA ASN A 196 -0.68 21.27 6.02
C ASN A 196 -2.21 21.17 5.89
N VAL A 197 -2.94 21.86 6.77
CA VAL A 197 -4.41 21.88 6.81
C VAL A 197 -5.00 22.35 5.49
N LYS A 198 -4.50 23.47 4.96
CA LYS A 198 -5.04 24.08 3.73
C LYS A 198 -4.80 23.20 2.52
N LEU A 199 -3.59 22.64 2.41
CA LEU A 199 -3.25 21.72 1.33
C LEU A 199 -4.05 20.42 1.39
N SER A 200 -4.35 19.93 2.60
CA SER A 200 -5.21 18.76 2.79
C SER A 200 -6.62 19.03 2.26
N GLU A 201 -7.24 20.14 2.67
CA GLU A 201 -8.57 20.56 2.21
C GLU A 201 -8.63 20.74 0.68
N ASP A 202 -7.66 21.46 0.12
CA ASP A 202 -7.66 21.71 -1.32
C ASP A 202 -7.45 20.39 -2.11
N SER A 203 -6.69 19.42 -1.58
CA SER A 203 -6.54 18.10 -2.19
C SER A 203 -7.82 17.27 -2.16
N ILE A 204 -8.59 17.31 -1.05
CA ILE A 204 -9.88 16.62 -0.93
C ILE A 204 -10.84 17.14 -2.00
N ARG A 205 -10.97 18.46 -2.15
CA ARG A 205 -11.82 19.08 -3.18
C ARG A 205 -11.41 18.65 -4.59
N MET A 206 -10.11 18.56 -4.87
CA MET A 206 -9.64 18.09 -6.18
C MET A 206 -10.04 16.65 -6.47
N PHE A 207 -10.01 15.76 -5.46
CA PHE A 207 -10.51 14.39 -5.63
C PHE A 207 -12.03 14.32 -5.80
N GLU A 208 -12.81 15.16 -5.11
CA GLU A 208 -14.27 15.24 -5.30
C GLU A 208 -14.64 15.70 -6.71
N GLU A 209 -13.92 16.70 -7.25
CA GLU A 209 -14.10 17.15 -8.63
C GLU A 209 -13.76 16.03 -9.63
N LEU A 210 -12.66 15.30 -9.39
CA LEU A 210 -12.23 14.18 -10.23
C LEU A 210 -13.24 13.03 -10.18
N GLU A 211 -13.68 12.63 -8.99
CA GLU A 211 -14.71 11.61 -8.76
C GLU A 211 -16.00 11.95 -9.52
N ASN A 212 -16.52 13.17 -9.37
CA ASN A 212 -17.71 13.62 -10.09
C ASN A 212 -17.52 13.60 -11.60
N LYS A 213 -16.32 13.94 -12.09
CA LYS A 213 -16.02 13.91 -13.52
C LYS A 213 -15.92 12.48 -14.06
N ILE A 214 -15.37 11.54 -13.30
CA ILE A 214 -15.32 10.13 -13.70
C ILE A 214 -16.76 9.57 -13.76
N LEU A 215 -17.54 9.74 -12.70
CA LEU A 215 -18.91 9.24 -12.60
C LEU A 215 -19.82 9.71 -13.75
N LYS A 216 -19.72 10.97 -14.16
CA LYS A 216 -20.49 11.51 -15.30
C LYS A 216 -20.10 10.93 -16.66
N ASN A 217 -18.92 10.33 -16.77
CA ASN A 217 -18.36 9.81 -18.02
C ASN A 217 -18.20 8.28 -18.03
N ILE A 218 -18.70 7.57 -17.02
CA ILE A 218 -18.74 6.11 -17.03
C ILE A 218 -19.60 5.64 -18.20
N GLY A 219 -18.99 4.89 -19.12
CA GLY A 219 -19.62 4.42 -20.35
C GLY A 219 -18.67 3.54 -21.16
N GLY A 220 -18.97 3.27 -22.43
CA GLY A 220 -18.04 2.56 -23.33
C GLY A 220 -17.96 1.04 -23.14
N SER A 221 -16.84 0.44 -23.58
CA SER A 221 -16.60 -1.01 -23.52
C SER A 221 -16.47 -1.51 -22.07
N VAL A 222 -16.56 -2.82 -21.87
CA VAL A 222 -16.42 -3.42 -20.53
C VAL A 222 -15.07 -3.07 -19.91
N HIS A 223 -13.97 -3.23 -20.66
CA HIS A 223 -12.62 -2.89 -20.19
C HIS A 223 -12.47 -1.40 -19.88
N TYR A 224 -13.10 -0.51 -20.65
CA TYR A 224 -13.06 0.92 -20.38
C TYR A 224 -13.81 1.29 -19.09
N ARG A 225 -14.98 0.69 -18.84
CA ARG A 225 -15.71 0.89 -17.59
C ARG A 225 -14.92 0.38 -16.38
N LEU A 226 -14.31 -0.80 -16.50
CA LEU A 226 -13.50 -1.38 -15.43
C LEU A 226 -12.25 -0.53 -15.15
N ALA A 227 -11.58 -0.01 -16.19
CA ALA A 227 -10.47 0.93 -16.03
C ALA A 227 -10.92 2.20 -15.29
N LEU A 228 -12.07 2.79 -15.66
CA LEU A 228 -12.59 3.97 -14.95
C LEU A 228 -12.97 3.66 -13.49
N GLU A 229 -13.52 2.48 -13.21
CA GLU A 229 -13.84 2.07 -11.84
C GLU A 229 -12.56 1.93 -10.99
N SER A 230 -11.50 1.35 -11.55
CA SER A 230 -10.20 1.28 -10.86
C SER A 230 -9.64 2.67 -10.54
N VAL A 231 -9.73 3.63 -11.47
CA VAL A 231 -9.31 5.02 -11.23
C VAL A 231 -10.20 5.69 -10.18
N LEU A 232 -11.51 5.46 -10.22
CA LEU A 232 -12.46 6.00 -9.24
C LEU A 232 -12.17 5.48 -7.83
N SER A 233 -11.90 4.18 -7.68
CA SER A 233 -11.53 3.57 -6.40
C SER A 233 -10.23 4.15 -5.87
N ALA A 234 -9.17 4.23 -6.69
CA ALA A 234 -7.91 4.90 -6.31
C ALA A 234 -8.15 6.35 -5.88
N CYS A 235 -8.96 7.11 -6.62
CA CYS A 235 -9.35 8.49 -6.29
C CYS A 235 -10.02 8.60 -4.91
N ARG A 236 -10.92 7.67 -4.57
CA ARG A 236 -11.61 7.64 -3.27
C ARG A 236 -10.64 7.30 -2.13
N HIS A 237 -9.76 6.32 -2.31
CA HIS A 237 -8.76 5.99 -1.31
C HIS A 237 -7.79 7.15 -1.06
N MET A 238 -7.35 7.84 -2.12
CA MET A 238 -6.50 9.04 -1.99
C MET A 238 -7.23 10.21 -1.31
N LYS A 239 -8.53 10.39 -1.57
CA LYS A 239 -9.37 11.35 -0.84
C LYS A 239 -9.41 11.05 0.65
N SER A 240 -9.56 9.78 1.03
CA SER A 240 -9.51 9.35 2.44
C SER A 240 -8.15 9.61 3.09
N ILE A 241 -7.02 9.50 2.35
CA ILE A 241 -5.71 9.97 2.85
C ILE A 241 -5.76 11.47 3.14
N GLY A 242 -6.43 12.27 2.29
CA GLY A 242 -6.65 13.69 2.52
C GLY A 242 -7.42 13.99 3.80
N GLU A 243 -8.49 13.23 4.09
CA GLU A 243 -9.26 13.36 5.33
C GLU A 243 -8.42 13.01 6.57
N VAL A 244 -7.63 11.93 6.49
CA VAL A 244 -6.68 11.56 7.57
C VAL A 244 -5.60 12.63 7.74
N SER A 245 -5.09 13.19 6.65
CA SER A 245 -4.11 14.29 6.64
C SER A 245 -4.66 15.55 7.31
N PHE A 246 -5.89 15.95 6.95
CA PHE A 246 -6.55 17.12 7.54
C PHE A 246 -6.71 16.96 9.06
N ASN A 247 -7.23 15.81 9.50
CA ASN A 247 -7.39 15.50 10.92
C ASN A 247 -6.05 15.49 11.69
N LYS A 248 -4.99 14.92 11.08
CA LYS A 248 -3.63 14.95 11.62
C LYS A 248 -3.12 16.38 11.76
N ALA A 249 -3.26 17.19 10.72
CA ALA A 249 -2.78 18.57 10.68
C ALA A 249 -3.50 19.47 11.71
N VAL A 250 -4.82 19.37 11.83
CA VAL A 250 -5.59 20.09 12.84
C VAL A 250 -5.11 19.71 14.25
N ARG A 251 -4.96 18.42 14.53
CA ARG A 251 -4.49 17.94 15.84
C ARG A 251 -3.10 18.48 16.20
N GLU A 252 -2.16 18.45 15.27
CA GLU A 252 -0.80 18.96 15.51
C GLU A 252 -0.78 20.49 15.66
N SER A 253 -1.70 21.21 15.01
CA SER A 253 -1.86 22.65 15.22
C SER A 253 -2.34 23.00 16.64
N LEU A 254 -3.22 22.17 17.23
CA LEU A 254 -3.72 22.36 18.60
C LEU A 254 -2.66 22.09 19.68
N GLN A 255 -1.64 21.27 19.39
CA GLN A 255 -0.53 21.01 20.32
C GLN A 255 0.50 22.15 20.39
N LYS A 256 0.44 23.10 19.45
CA LYS A 256 1.32 24.27 19.41
C LYS A 256 0.73 25.51 20.13
N LEU A 257 -0.52 25.41 20.59
CA LEU A 257 -1.23 26.40 21.39
C LEU A 257 -1.09 26.08 22.88
#